data_AF-A0A427C7Q6-F1
#
_entry.id   AF-A0A427C7Q6-F1
#
_cell.length_a   1.000
_cell.length_b   1.000
_cell.length_c   1.000
_cell.angle_alpha   90.00
_cell.angle_beta   90.00
_cell.angle_gamma   90.00
#
_symmetry.space_group_name_H-M   'P 1'
#
loop_
_entity.id
_entity.type
_entity.pdbx_description
1 polymer ?
#
loop_
_entity_poly.entity_id
_entity_poly.type
_entity_poly.pdbx_seq_one_letter_code
_entity_poly.pdbx_strand_id
1 'polypeptide(L)'
;MNPSPLPIEKTFATGSQGTTLVLMICAGWLWAGLYASPHSSSPVEVAASARLTAKAGRRTLTLGGHSFAVSNASLHAIRRWLDRNRVRVRVTPDAATRKAA
;
A
#
# COMPACT_ATOMS: atom_id res chain seq x y z
N MET A 1 20.02 15.70 7.40
CA MET A 1 19.27 14.72 6.56
C MET A 1 18.68 15.49 5.39
N ASN A 2 19.21 15.32 4.18
CA ASN A 2 18.56 15.88 2.99
C ASN A 2 17.23 15.15 2.76
N PRO A 3 16.13 15.86 2.46
CA PRO A 3 14.91 15.19 2.03
C PRO A 3 15.19 14.45 0.71
N SER A 4 14.80 13.18 0.64
CA SER A 4 14.80 12.46 -0.63
C SER A 4 13.88 13.20 -1.61
N PRO A 5 14.27 13.44 -2.87
CA PRO A 5 13.42 14.12 -3.82
C PRO A 5 12.13 13.31 -4.00
N LEU A 6 11.00 13.94 -3.69
CA LEU A 6 9.68 13.37 -3.93
C LEU A 6 9.28 13.65 -5.39
N PRO A 7 8.53 12.77 -6.05
CA PRO A 7 7.95 11.54 -5.50
C PRO A 7 8.97 10.38 -5.40
N ILE A 8 8.75 9.48 -4.44
CA ILE A 8 9.45 8.20 -4.37
C ILE A 8 8.48 7.06 -4.63
N GLU A 9 8.86 6.15 -5.51
CA GLU A 9 8.03 5.05 -5.97
C GLU A 9 8.63 3.70 -5.60
N LYS A 10 7.75 2.70 -5.36
CA LYS A 10 8.16 1.30 -5.28
C LYS A 10 7.05 0.36 -5.75
N THR A 11 7.45 -0.65 -6.53
CA THR A 11 6.59 -1.73 -7.00
C THR A 11 6.67 -2.94 -6.07
N PHE A 12 5.54 -3.58 -5.83
CA PHE A 12 5.39 -4.80 -5.04
C PHE A 12 4.55 -5.81 -5.82
N ALA A 13 5.00 -7.06 -5.89
CA ALA A 13 4.12 -8.15 -6.34
C ALA A 13 2.97 -8.30 -5.34
N THR A 14 1.73 -8.49 -5.78
CA THR A 14 0.61 -8.75 -4.85
C THR A 14 0.55 -10.22 -4.42
N GLY A 15 1.19 -11.11 -5.18
CA GLY A 15 1.06 -12.56 -5.01
C GLY A 15 -0.24 -13.14 -5.56
N SER A 16 -0.98 -12.39 -6.38
CA SER A 16 -2.17 -12.84 -7.09
C SER A 16 -2.06 -12.60 -8.59
N GLN A 17 -2.15 -13.67 -9.39
CA GLN A 17 -2.35 -13.60 -10.85
C GLN A 17 -1.42 -12.65 -11.62
N GLY A 18 -0.15 -12.51 -11.18
CA GLY A 18 0.81 -11.62 -11.83
C GLY A 18 0.59 -10.12 -11.61
N THR A 19 -0.41 -9.72 -10.82
CA THR A 19 -0.71 -8.31 -10.54
C THR A 19 0.36 -7.66 -9.67
N THR A 20 0.57 -6.37 -9.88
CA THR A 20 1.55 -5.56 -9.16
C THR A 20 0.89 -4.34 -8.54
N LEU A 21 1.28 -4.03 -7.31
CA LEU A 21 0.89 -2.81 -6.61
C LEU A 21 2.07 -1.84 -6.66
N VAL A 22 1.85 -0.69 -7.28
CA VAL A 22 2.79 0.44 -7.26
C VAL A 22 2.33 1.41 -6.17
N LEU A 23 3.26 1.78 -5.29
CA LEU A 23 3.04 2.82 -4.29
C LEU A 23 3.95 4.00 -4.57
N MET A 24 3.37 5.20 -4.55
CA MET A 24 4.09 6.45 -4.72
C MET A 24 3.84 7.38 -3.53
N ILE A 25 4.91 7.85 -2.92
CA ILE A 25 4.88 8.83 -1.84
C ILE A 25 5.19 10.19 -2.44
N CYS A 26 4.22 11.09 -2.36
CA CYS A 26 4.31 12.46 -2.84
C CYS A 26 4.47 13.43 -1.66
N ALA A 27 4.60 14.73 -1.94
CA ALA A 27 4.67 15.77 -0.92
C ALA A 27 3.35 15.85 -0.12
N GLY A 28 3.29 15.11 1.00
CA GLY A 28 2.16 15.12 1.94
C GLY A 28 1.03 14.13 1.65
N TRP A 29 1.05 13.44 0.51
CA TRP A 29 -0.01 12.51 0.09
C TRP A 29 0.55 11.22 -0.51
N LEU A 30 -0.32 10.21 -0.61
CA LEU A 30 0.03 8.88 -1.12
C LEU A 30 -0.83 8.53 -2.32
N TRP A 31 -0.23 7.87 -3.29
CA TRP A 31 -0.92 7.25 -4.40
C TRP A 31 -0.61 5.75 -4.44
N ALA A 32 -1.59 4.97 -4.89
CA ALA A 32 -1.47 3.56 -5.16
C ALA A 32 -2.15 3.21 -6.48
N GLY A 33 -1.50 2.36 -7.27
CA GLY A 33 -2.06 1.80 -8.49
C GLY A 33 -1.85 0.29 -8.52
N LEU A 34 -2.93 -0.45 -8.78
CA LEU A 34 -2.89 -1.88 -9.06
C LEU A 34 -2.80 -2.05 -10.58
N TYR A 35 -1.85 -2.85 -11.04
CA TYR A 35 -1.65 -3.16 -12.45
C TYR A 35 -1.91 -4.65 -12.68
N ALA A 36 -2.51 -4.97 -13.83
CA ALA A 36 -2.75 -6.35 -14.22
C ALA A 36 -1.45 -7.16 -14.38
N SER A 37 -0.36 -6.47 -14.75
CA SER A 37 0.98 -7.04 -14.85
C SER A 37 2.06 -5.95 -14.66
N PRO A 38 3.34 -6.32 -14.42
CA PRO A 38 4.45 -5.37 -14.36
C PRO A 38 4.67 -4.57 -15.65
N HIS A 39 4.15 -5.05 -16.78
CA HIS A 39 4.33 -4.43 -18.11
C HIS A 39 3.09 -3.63 -18.55
N SER A 40 2.05 -3.58 -17.73
CA SER A 40 0.83 -2.84 -18.03
C SER A 40 1.09 -1.34 -18.00
N SER A 41 0.66 -0.62 -19.03
CA SER A 41 0.84 0.84 -19.15
C SER A 41 -0.14 1.64 -18.29
N SER A 42 -1.27 1.04 -17.89
CA SER A 42 -2.30 1.69 -17.08
C SER A 42 -2.70 0.82 -15.90
N PRO A 43 -3.01 1.44 -14.75
CA PRO A 43 -3.54 0.72 -13.59
C PRO A 43 -4.99 0.31 -13.85
N VAL A 44 -5.36 -0.87 -13.37
CA VAL A 44 -6.74 -1.36 -13.33
C VAL A 44 -7.54 -0.77 -12.17
N GLU A 45 -6.85 -0.43 -11.08
CA GLU A 45 -7.44 0.23 -9.92
C GLU A 45 -6.47 1.28 -9.37
N VAL A 46 -7.00 2.40 -8.89
CA VAL A 46 -6.20 3.48 -8.30
C VAL A 46 -6.82 3.95 -7.00
N ALA A 47 -5.98 4.40 -6.08
CA ALA A 47 -6.41 5.06 -4.86
C ALA A 47 -5.40 6.13 -4.45
N ALA A 48 -5.90 7.14 -3.74
CA ALA A 48 -5.05 8.17 -3.15
C ALA A 48 -5.48 8.46 -1.72
N SER A 49 -4.52 8.81 -0.88
CA SER A 49 -4.75 9.35 0.45
C SER A 49 -4.17 10.74 0.53
N ALA A 50 -4.99 11.74 0.87
CA ALA A 50 -4.57 13.12 1.08
C ALA A 50 -3.60 13.30 2.27
N ARG A 51 -3.29 12.23 2.99
CA ARG A 51 -2.33 12.18 4.10
C ARG A 51 -1.35 11.05 3.88
N LEU A 52 -0.15 11.17 4.47
CA LEU A 52 0.85 10.11 4.58
C LEU A 52 0.43 9.02 5.58
N THR A 53 -0.71 8.37 5.31
CA THR A 53 -1.28 7.32 6.15
C THR A 53 -1.80 6.17 5.32
N ALA A 54 -1.54 4.94 5.76
CA ALA A 54 -2.14 3.72 5.22
C ALA A 54 -2.65 2.83 6.37
N LYS A 55 -3.56 1.91 6.07
CA LYS A 55 -3.95 0.85 7.01
C LYS A 55 -3.50 -0.49 6.45
N ALA A 56 -2.93 -1.33 7.31
CA ALA A 56 -2.56 -2.70 6.96
C ALA A 56 -3.46 -3.68 7.73
N GLY A 57 -4.18 -4.54 7.02
CA GLY A 57 -4.93 -5.66 7.57
C GLY A 57 -4.09 -6.94 7.58
N ARG A 58 -4.75 -8.10 7.47
CA ARG A 58 -4.05 -9.40 7.37
C ARG A 58 -3.41 -9.61 6.00
N ARG A 59 -4.18 -9.41 4.93
CA ARG A 59 -3.78 -9.57 3.51
C ARG A 59 -4.22 -8.41 2.65
N THR A 60 -4.36 -7.24 3.26
CA THR A 60 -4.92 -6.05 2.63
C THR A 60 -4.13 -4.82 3.03
N LEU A 61 -3.92 -3.94 2.05
CA LEU A 61 -3.44 -2.57 2.25
C LEU A 61 -4.58 -1.62 1.90
N THR A 62 -4.99 -0.77 2.83
CA THR A 62 -6.01 0.25 2.59
C THR A 62 -5.39 1.64 2.53
N LEU A 63 -5.69 2.36 1.45
CA LEU A 63 -5.27 3.73 1.20
C LEU A 63 -6.50 4.57 0.82
N GLY A 64 -6.73 5.72 1.50
CA GLY A 64 -7.85 6.61 1.14
C GLY A 64 -9.24 5.98 1.23
N GLY A 65 -9.39 4.86 1.95
CA GLY A 65 -10.64 4.08 2.00
C GLY A 65 -10.72 2.93 1.00
N HIS A 66 -9.83 2.87 0.01
CA HIS A 66 -9.75 1.78 -0.96
C HIS A 66 -8.79 0.69 -0.48
N SER A 67 -9.14 -0.59 -0.68
CA SER A 67 -8.33 -1.72 -0.20
C SER A 67 -7.80 -2.58 -1.34
N PHE A 68 -6.50 -2.85 -1.30
CA PHE A 68 -5.81 -3.72 -2.26
C PHE A 68 -5.47 -5.05 -1.59
N ALA A 69 -5.79 -6.16 -2.24
CA ALA A 69 -5.38 -7.49 -1.79
C ALA A 69 -3.89 -7.71 -2.07
N VAL A 70 -3.15 -8.15 -1.05
CA VAL A 70 -1.71 -8.45 -1.14
C VAL A 70 -1.37 -9.68 -0.31
N SER A 71 -0.30 -10.38 -0.69
CA SER A 71 0.25 -11.48 0.10
C SER A 71 0.81 -10.97 1.43
N ASN A 72 0.94 -11.86 2.43
CA ASN A 72 1.54 -11.50 3.72
C ASN A 72 2.98 -11.01 3.56
N ALA A 73 3.77 -11.65 2.70
CA ALA A 73 5.16 -11.28 2.43
C ALA A 73 5.25 -9.87 1.81
N SER A 74 4.40 -9.60 0.81
CA SER A 74 4.29 -8.30 0.17
C SER A 74 3.83 -7.24 1.17
N LEU A 75 2.85 -7.55 2.02
CA LEU A 75 2.36 -6.62 3.04
C LEU A 75 3.45 -6.28 4.05
N HIS A 76 4.27 -7.24 4.47
CA HIS A 76 5.43 -6.99 5.33
C HIS A 76 6.45 -6.07 4.64
N ALA A 77 6.76 -6.32 3.37
CA ALA A 77 7.70 -5.49 2.60
C ALA A 77 7.17 -4.06 2.40
N ILE A 78 5.87 -3.92 2.09
CA ILE A 78 5.16 -2.65 1.96
C ILE A 78 5.24 -1.87 3.28
N ARG A 79 4.86 -2.49 4.40
CA ARG A 79 4.91 -1.86 5.73
C ARG A 79 6.30 -1.33 6.05
N ARG A 80 7.34 -2.17 5.91
CA ARG A 80 8.73 -1.76 6.13
C ARG A 80 9.17 -0.62 5.22
N TRP A 81 8.71 -0.57 3.98
CA TRP A 81 9.05 0.53 3.08
C TRP A 81 8.31 1.82 3.43
N LEU A 82 7.02 1.75 3.76
CA LEU A 82 6.24 2.90 4.23
C LEU A 82 6.81 3.49 5.53
N ASP A 83 7.13 2.63 6.50
CA ASP A 83 7.70 3.04 7.79
C ASP A 83 9.07 3.74 7.59
N ARG A 84 9.94 3.20 6.72
CA ARG A 84 11.23 3.83 6.38
C ARG A 84 11.07 5.20 5.76
N ASN A 85 9.98 5.44 5.06
CA ASN A 85 9.66 6.72 4.41
C ASN A 85 8.71 7.60 5.24
N ARG A 86 8.59 7.31 6.55
CA ARG A 86 7.82 8.11 7.52
C ARG A 86 6.32 8.19 7.22
N VAL A 87 5.78 7.22 6.49
CA VAL A 87 4.34 7.06 6.30
C VAL A 87 3.76 6.36 7.52
N ARG A 88 2.67 6.89 8.09
CA ARG A 88 2.04 6.28 9.26
C ARG A 88 1.19 5.07 8.83
N VAL A 89 1.61 3.86 9.20
CA VAL A 89 0.83 2.65 8.94
C VAL A 89 0.07 2.22 10.19
N ARG A 90 -1.26 2.14 10.09
CA ARG A 90 -2.12 1.61 11.16
C ARG A 90 -2.38 0.13 10.93
N VAL A 91 -1.94 -0.72 11.84
CA VAL A 91 -2.30 -2.15 11.79
C VAL A 91 -3.73 -2.30 12.29
N THR A 92 -4.60 -2.82 11.44
CA THR A 92 -5.97 -3.14 11.83
C THR A 92 -5.98 -4.59 12.30
N PRO A 93 -6.33 -4.86 13.58
CA PRO A 93 -6.47 -6.22 14.05
C PRO A 93 -7.58 -6.92 13.26
N ASP A 94 -7.36 -8.20 12.97
CA ASP A 94 -8.30 -9.01 12.20
C ASP A 94 -9.70 -8.96 12.84
N ALA A 95 -10.71 -8.63 12.05
CA ALA A 95 -12.08 -8.45 12.55
C ALA A 95 -12.72 -9.77 13.03
N ALA A 96 -12.01 -10.91 12.89
CA ALA A 96 -12.42 -12.20 13.44
C ALA A 96 -12.57 -12.20 14.98
N THR A 97 -12.00 -11.24 15.71
CA THR A 97 -12.10 -11.18 17.19
C THR A 97 -13.23 -10.29 17.71
N ARG A 98 -14.03 -9.62 16.86
CA ARG A 98 -15.10 -8.71 17.32
C ARG A 98 -16.51 -9.33 17.43
N LYS A 99 -16.67 -10.63 17.16
CA LYS A 99 -17.95 -11.35 17.31
C LYS A 99 -18.05 -12.22 18.57
N ALA A 100 -17.13 -12.08 19.52
CA ALA A 100 -17.17 -12.76 20.81
C ALA A 100 -16.83 -11.78 21.93
N ALA A 101 -17.77 -10.88 22.23
CA ALA A 101 -17.83 -10.10 23.46
C ALA A 101 -19.30 -9.73 23.71
#